data_AF-G7GJI1-F1
#
_entry.id   AF-G7GJI1-F1
#
_cell.length_a   1.000
_cell.length_b   1.000
_cell.length_c   1.000
_cell.angle_alpha   90.00
_cell.angle_beta   90.00
_cell.angle_gamma   90.00
#
_symmetry.space_group_name_H-M   'P 1'
#
loop_
_entity.id
_entity.type
_entity.pdbx_description
1 polymer ?
#
loop_
_entity_poly.entity_id
_entity_poly.type
_entity_poly.pdbx_seq_one_letter_code
_entity_poly.pdbx_strand_id
1 'polypeptide(L)'
;MMTTPQGLLPCRVNVNGQVFRLGGAPQTTLGRTPENDIVVNHPLVSRRHLAFVWRGNHWAVIDAGSTNGYFVNGRRLAEFPISGPVQLRLGDPNTGPVVEVIPEQAPRQAQMPPPHQQPRRETITVSVGGPARTIGRTPDNDIVVNDVLASRHHARLSQVGEGLVLEDLHSVNGTFVNGSRISRAVLRENDVVTIGNSDFVVSRGNLLRGQEESVVADGVQVTAVGLTVDGGKQLLQNVSFNAAPGTLTAIIGPSGAGKSTMSKIVAGLANPTAGYVTFEGRNVHEEYEALRTRIGMVPQDDVLHMKLTLREALRYAAELRLPTDSSKADRDQVIMGVLAELQLTEHLDTRVDKLSGGQRKRASVAMELLTGPSLLILDEPTSGLDPALDRQVMKTLRLLANAGRGCWW
;
A
#
# COMPACT_ATOMS: atom_id res chain seq x y z
N MET A 1 4.23 30.39 34.76
CA MET A 1 4.07 28.99 34.33
C MET A 1 2.59 28.75 34.10
N MET A 2 2.12 28.77 32.85
CA MET A 2 0.73 28.47 32.52
C MET A 2 0.59 26.95 32.42
N THR A 3 -0.16 26.37 33.35
CA THR A 3 -0.55 24.96 33.33
C THR A 3 -1.45 24.69 32.13
N THR A 4 -1.00 23.81 31.23
CA THR A 4 -1.78 23.33 30.10
C THR A 4 -3.09 22.71 30.62
N PRO A 5 -4.28 23.12 30.13
CA PRO A 5 -5.54 22.50 30.52
C PRO A 5 -5.51 21.00 30.21
N GLN A 6 -5.75 20.16 31.22
CA GLN A 6 -5.80 18.70 31.04
C GLN A 6 -6.89 18.35 30.01
N GLY A 7 -6.51 17.62 28.95
CA GLY A 7 -7.44 17.11 27.94
C GLY A 7 -7.46 17.83 26.58
N LEU A 8 -6.69 18.91 26.39
CA LEU A 8 -6.48 19.49 25.06
C LEU A 8 -5.67 18.54 24.18
N LEU A 9 -6.29 18.01 23.12
CA LEU A 9 -5.54 17.26 22.11
C LEU A 9 -4.66 18.23 21.32
N PRO A 10 -3.36 17.97 21.13
CA PRO A 10 -2.55 18.83 20.29
C PRO A 10 -3.04 18.77 18.83
N CYS A 11 -2.78 19.82 18.07
CA CYS A 11 -3.14 19.88 16.64
C CYS A 11 -2.05 20.67 15.91
N ARG A 12 -1.68 20.24 14.70
CA ARG A 12 -0.70 20.94 13.85
C ARG A 12 -1.44 21.76 12.82
N VAL A 13 -1.05 23.02 12.69
CA VAL A 13 -1.48 23.91 11.61
C VAL A 13 -0.26 24.22 10.76
N ASN A 14 -0.30 23.85 9.49
CA ASN A 14 0.74 24.16 8.51
C ASN A 14 0.26 25.31 7.61
N VAL A 15 1.04 26.39 7.59
CA VAL A 15 0.83 27.53 6.72
C VAL A 15 2.13 27.79 5.98
N ASN A 16 2.10 27.74 4.64
CA ASN A 16 3.26 28.02 3.80
C ASN A 16 4.54 27.24 4.18
N GLY A 17 4.39 26.00 4.67
CA GLY A 17 5.50 25.14 5.11
C GLY A 17 5.96 25.38 6.55
N GLN A 18 5.42 26.38 7.25
CA GLN A 18 5.67 26.60 8.67
C GLN A 18 4.60 25.89 9.52
N VAL A 19 5.06 25.07 10.46
CA VAL A 19 4.19 24.27 11.34
C VAL A 19 4.03 24.94 12.70
N PHE A 20 2.79 25.20 13.09
CA PHE A 20 2.36 25.71 14.37
C PHE A 20 1.66 24.60 15.17
N ARG A 21 1.93 24.50 16.47
CA ARG A 21 1.27 23.51 17.34
C ARG A 21 0.21 24.20 18.20
N LEU A 22 -1.04 23.77 18.05
CA LEU A 22 -2.16 24.08 18.93
C LEU A 22 -2.14 23.12 20.13
N GLY A 23 -2.77 23.53 21.24
CA GLY A 23 -2.87 22.73 22.47
C GLY A 23 -2.23 23.38 23.70
N GLY A 24 -1.46 24.46 23.53
CA GLY A 24 -0.97 25.29 24.64
C GLY A 24 -2.04 26.20 25.25
N ALA A 25 -3.11 26.50 24.50
CA ALA A 25 -4.25 27.32 24.88
C ALA A 25 -5.53 26.76 24.25
N PRO A 26 -6.73 27.01 24.81
CA PRO A 26 -8.00 26.53 24.26
C PRO A 26 -8.43 27.24 22.98
N GLN A 27 -7.73 28.31 22.59
CA GLN A 27 -7.98 29.06 21.39
C GLN A 27 -6.66 29.54 20.77
N THR A 28 -6.59 29.53 19.44
CA THR A 28 -5.48 30.08 18.65
C THR A 28 -6.06 30.83 17.46
N THR A 29 -5.59 32.04 17.22
CA THR A 29 -6.08 32.95 16.19
C THR A 29 -5.18 32.95 14.96
N LEU A 30 -5.78 33.13 13.79
CA LEU A 30 -5.08 33.23 12.52
C LEU A 30 -5.57 34.45 11.75
N GLY A 31 -4.63 35.27 11.25
CA GLY A 31 -4.97 36.47 10.50
C GLY A 31 -3.77 37.15 9.86
N ARG A 32 -4.01 38.25 9.15
CA ARG A 32 -2.97 38.96 8.39
C ARG A 32 -2.02 39.78 9.26
N THR A 33 -2.47 40.21 10.44
CA THR A 33 -1.72 41.14 11.28
C THR A 33 -1.01 40.45 12.44
N PRO A 34 0.06 41.05 13.00
CA PRO A 34 0.90 40.42 14.01
C PRO A 34 0.22 40.12 15.35
N GLU A 35 -1.00 40.62 15.58
CA GLU A 35 -1.76 40.37 16.82
C GLU A 35 -2.40 38.97 16.85
N ASN A 36 -2.26 38.17 15.79
CA ASN A 36 -2.70 36.78 15.75
C ASN A 36 -1.57 35.84 16.10
N ASP A 37 -1.92 34.69 16.68
CA ASP A 37 -0.96 33.64 17.02
C ASP A 37 -0.30 33.02 15.77
N ILE A 38 -1.05 32.97 14.66
CA ILE A 38 -0.57 32.53 13.35
C ILE A 38 -0.79 33.67 12.34
N VAL A 39 0.31 34.18 11.81
CA VAL A 39 0.28 35.31 10.86
C VAL A 39 0.38 34.80 9.43
N VAL A 40 -0.62 35.14 8.61
CA VAL A 40 -0.65 34.85 7.17
C VAL A 40 -0.68 36.17 6.40
N ASN A 41 0.51 36.66 6.02
CA ASN A 41 0.63 37.93 5.31
C ASN A 41 0.16 37.81 3.84
N HIS A 42 -1.14 37.90 3.62
CA HIS A 42 -1.75 37.78 2.30
C HIS A 42 -2.93 38.76 2.15
N PRO A 43 -3.10 39.45 0.99
CA PRO A 43 -4.12 40.49 0.81
C PRO A 43 -5.57 40.00 0.98
N LEU A 44 -5.84 38.74 0.63
CA LEU A 44 -7.17 38.11 0.80
C LEU A 44 -7.48 37.69 2.25
N VAL A 45 -6.50 37.75 3.16
CA VAL A 45 -6.66 37.38 4.56
C VAL A 45 -7.01 38.64 5.37
N SER A 46 -8.05 38.55 6.19
CA SER A 46 -8.50 39.62 7.08
C SER A 46 -7.52 39.79 8.25
N ARG A 47 -7.51 40.97 8.89
CA ARG A 47 -6.60 41.25 10.03
C ARG A 47 -6.69 40.16 11.09
N ARG A 48 -7.92 39.77 11.44
CA ARG A 48 -8.26 38.54 12.16
C ARG A 48 -9.21 37.77 11.24
N HIS A 49 -8.85 36.53 10.89
CA HIS A 49 -9.56 35.79 9.84
C HIS A 49 -10.22 34.53 10.39
N LEU A 50 -9.49 33.72 11.16
CA LEU A 50 -9.99 32.49 11.78
C LEU A 50 -9.62 32.41 13.25
N ALA A 51 -10.37 31.59 13.98
CA ALA A 51 -9.96 31.07 15.26
C ALA A 51 -10.09 29.54 15.27
N PHE A 52 -9.04 28.87 15.71
CA PHE A 52 -9.09 27.48 16.13
C PHE A 52 -9.51 27.45 17.60
N VAL A 53 -10.60 26.76 17.92
CA VAL A 53 -11.18 26.71 19.26
C VAL A 53 -11.38 25.26 19.68
N TRP A 54 -10.93 24.91 20.88
CA TRP A 54 -11.22 23.63 21.50
C TRP A 54 -12.65 23.62 22.05
N ARG A 55 -13.48 22.72 21.54
CA ARG A 55 -14.89 22.54 21.95
C ARG A 55 -15.09 21.47 23.04
N GLY A 56 -14.03 21.15 23.79
CA GLY A 56 -14.05 20.16 24.88
C GLY A 56 -13.66 18.76 24.44
N ASN A 57 -14.08 18.31 23.25
CA ASN A 57 -13.73 16.99 22.69
C ASN A 57 -13.14 17.03 21.27
N HIS A 58 -13.14 18.19 20.59
CA HIS A 58 -12.54 18.37 19.27
C HIS A 58 -12.07 19.82 19.07
N TRP A 59 -11.17 20.02 18.12
CA TRP A 59 -10.88 21.36 17.60
C TRP A 59 -11.93 21.73 16.55
N ALA A 60 -12.37 22.97 16.55
CA ALA A 60 -13.16 23.56 15.47
C ALA A 60 -12.43 24.78 14.90
N VAL A 61 -12.57 25.01 13.60
CA VAL A 61 -12.18 26.27 12.98
C VAL A 61 -13.41 27.14 12.80
N ILE A 62 -13.32 28.40 13.21
CA ILE A 62 -14.43 29.35 13.22
C ILE A 62 -14.01 30.59 12.43
N ASP A 63 -14.90 31.07 11.55
CA ASP A 63 -14.75 32.37 10.89
C ASP A 63 -14.79 33.49 11.95
N ALA A 64 -13.70 34.24 12.09
CA ALA A 64 -13.57 35.27 13.10
C ALA A 64 -14.12 36.63 12.65
N GLY A 65 -15.13 36.64 11.78
CA GLY A 65 -15.71 37.83 11.18
C GLY A 65 -14.92 38.32 9.96
N SER A 66 -14.34 37.41 9.20
CA SER A 66 -13.56 37.72 8.01
C SER A 66 -14.42 38.30 6.88
N THR A 67 -13.83 39.22 6.12
CA THR A 67 -14.50 39.86 4.97
C THR A 67 -14.80 38.84 3.87
N ASN A 68 -13.84 37.97 3.57
CA ASN A 68 -13.90 37.07 2.42
C ASN A 68 -14.18 35.61 2.77
N GLY A 69 -14.29 35.27 4.07
CA GLY A 69 -14.56 33.91 4.53
C GLY A 69 -13.37 32.96 4.36
N TYR A 70 -13.58 31.74 4.83
CA TYR A 70 -12.73 30.59 4.51
C TYR A 70 -13.55 29.48 3.86
N PHE A 71 -12.85 28.61 3.15
CA PHE A 71 -13.44 27.58 2.32
C PHE A 71 -12.85 26.20 2.64
N VAL A 72 -13.73 25.21 2.67
CA VAL A 72 -13.37 23.79 2.73
C VAL A 72 -14.05 23.10 1.55
N ASN A 73 -13.28 22.39 0.71
CA ASN A 73 -13.80 21.76 -0.52
C ASN A 73 -14.61 22.74 -1.40
N GLY A 74 -14.12 23.98 -1.51
CA GLY A 74 -14.77 25.05 -2.30
C GLY A 74 -16.01 25.68 -1.70
N ARG A 75 -16.48 25.23 -0.51
CA ARG A 75 -17.67 25.78 0.17
C ARG A 75 -17.27 26.72 1.29
N ARG A 76 -17.88 27.90 1.35
CA ARG A 76 -17.71 28.85 2.46
C ARG A 76 -18.42 28.32 3.70
N LEU A 77 -17.74 28.32 4.84
CA LEU A 77 -18.29 27.84 6.12
C LEU A 77 -18.13 28.90 7.21
N ALA A 78 -19.00 28.86 8.22
CA ALA A 78 -18.89 29.70 9.42
C ALA A 78 -18.12 28.98 10.53
N GLU A 79 -18.33 27.66 10.67
CA GLU A 79 -17.63 26.79 11.61
C GLU A 79 -17.44 25.41 10.97
N PHE A 80 -16.31 24.77 11.23
CA PHE A 80 -16.01 23.43 10.75
C PHE A 80 -15.31 22.61 11.85
N PRO A 81 -15.88 21.47 12.29
CA PRO A 81 -15.24 20.59 13.25
C PRO A 81 -14.07 19.83 12.61
N ILE A 82 -12.92 19.86 13.25
CA ILE A 82 -11.70 19.18 12.81
C ILE A 82 -11.68 17.78 13.43
N SER A 83 -12.19 16.80 12.68
CA SER A 83 -12.18 15.38 13.05
C SER A 83 -11.03 14.58 12.39
N GLY A 84 -10.32 15.18 11.44
CA GLY A 84 -9.21 14.60 10.70
C GLY A 84 -8.42 15.66 9.93
N PRO A 85 -7.40 15.27 9.14
CA PRO A 85 -6.64 16.19 8.31
C PRO A 85 -7.57 16.94 7.35
N VAL A 86 -7.48 18.26 7.34
CA VAL A 86 -8.31 19.12 6.49
C VAL A 86 -7.49 20.25 5.89
N GLN A 87 -7.78 20.56 4.62
CA GLN A 87 -7.23 21.71 3.92
C GLN A 87 -8.28 22.84 3.87
N LEU A 88 -7.89 24.01 4.35
CA LEU A 88 -8.69 25.24 4.32
C LEU A 88 -8.08 26.20 3.30
N ARG A 89 -8.92 26.98 2.61
CA ARG A 89 -8.48 28.13 1.81
C ARG A 89 -9.04 29.42 2.38
N LEU A 90 -8.20 30.46 2.46
CA LEU A 90 -8.59 31.74 3.06
C LEU A 90 -8.92 32.78 1.99
N GLY A 91 -10.07 33.41 2.12
CA GLY A 91 -10.50 34.55 1.31
C GLY A 91 -10.85 34.29 -0.17
N ASP A 92 -10.43 33.17 -0.75
CA ASP A 92 -10.91 32.73 -2.07
C ASP A 92 -10.79 31.19 -2.20
N PRO A 93 -11.81 30.49 -2.74
CA PRO A 93 -11.82 29.02 -2.81
C PRO A 93 -10.82 28.42 -3.79
N ASN A 94 -10.24 29.19 -4.71
CA ASN A 94 -9.35 28.68 -5.76
C ASN A 94 -7.93 29.26 -5.62
N THR A 95 -7.82 30.53 -5.26
CA THR A 95 -6.58 31.31 -5.26
C THR A 95 -6.13 31.73 -3.86
N GLY A 96 -6.98 31.55 -2.85
CA GLY A 96 -6.66 31.88 -1.46
C GLY A 96 -5.55 31.01 -0.88
N PRO A 97 -4.74 31.54 0.07
CA PRO A 97 -3.68 30.77 0.70
C PRO A 97 -4.23 29.55 1.43
N VAL A 98 -3.43 28.49 1.41
CA VAL A 98 -3.80 27.17 1.91
C VAL A 98 -3.31 27.03 3.35
N VAL A 99 -4.21 26.56 4.22
CA VAL A 99 -3.90 26.18 5.61
C VAL A 99 -4.26 24.72 5.78
N GLU A 100 -3.28 23.89 6.10
CA GLU A 100 -3.51 22.48 6.40
C GLU A 100 -3.57 22.28 7.91
N VAL A 101 -4.59 21.58 8.39
CA VAL A 101 -4.82 21.35 9.81
C VAL A 101 -4.86 19.85 10.06
N ILE A 102 -3.99 19.38 10.96
CA ILE A 102 -3.78 17.97 11.25
C ILE A 102 -3.92 17.77 12.76
N PRO A 103 -5.04 17.24 13.27
CA PRO A 103 -5.17 16.92 14.69
C PRO A 103 -4.14 15.87 15.10
N GLU A 104 -3.37 16.14 16.15
CA GLU A 104 -2.52 15.14 16.79
C GLU A 104 -3.41 14.33 17.73
N GLN A 105 -3.71 13.10 17.34
CA GLN A 105 -4.47 12.21 18.22
C GLN A 105 -3.64 11.98 19.50
N ALA A 106 -4.30 12.02 20.67
CA ALA A 106 -3.70 11.51 21.91
C ALA A 106 -3.13 10.12 21.60
N PRO A 107 -2.00 9.72 22.23
CA PRO A 107 -1.45 8.41 22.01
C PRO A 107 -2.50 7.39 22.42
N ARG A 108 -3.25 6.90 21.43
CA ARG A 108 -3.89 5.60 21.54
C ARG A 108 -2.71 4.68 21.85
N GLN A 109 -2.80 3.91 22.92
CA GLN A 109 -2.08 2.63 22.97
C GLN A 109 -2.14 2.08 21.57
N ALA A 110 -0.99 1.86 20.95
CA ALA A 110 -0.87 1.60 19.52
C ALA A 110 -1.70 0.37 19.15
N GLN A 111 -3.00 0.58 18.93
CA GLN A 111 -3.75 -0.15 17.96
C GLN A 111 -3.10 0.33 16.68
N MET A 112 -2.23 -0.52 16.16
CA MET A 112 -1.86 -0.57 14.76
C MET A 112 -3.07 -0.11 13.93
N PRO A 113 -2.87 0.55 12.76
CA PRO A 113 -3.97 0.62 11.80
C PRO A 113 -4.58 -0.80 11.77
N PRO A 114 -5.92 -0.97 11.86
CA PRO A 114 -6.48 -2.30 11.81
C PRO A 114 -5.76 -2.99 10.64
N PRO A 115 -5.17 -4.18 10.86
CA PRO A 115 -4.46 -4.88 9.79
C PRO A 115 -5.39 -4.75 8.60
N HIS A 116 -4.91 -4.20 7.47
CA HIS A 116 -5.72 -3.97 6.27
C HIS A 116 -6.80 -5.02 6.30
N GLN A 117 -8.04 -4.64 6.64
CA GLN A 117 -9.06 -5.67 6.92
C GLN A 117 -9.05 -6.47 5.65
N GLN A 118 -8.57 -7.73 5.73
CA GLN A 118 -8.61 -8.65 4.61
C GLN A 118 -10.02 -8.46 4.08
N PRO A 119 -10.16 -8.06 2.80
CA PRO A 119 -11.38 -7.43 2.32
C PRO A 119 -12.54 -8.27 2.85
N ARG A 120 -13.32 -7.69 3.77
CA ARG A 120 -14.50 -8.36 4.34
C ARG A 120 -15.18 -9.00 3.15
N ARG A 121 -15.45 -10.32 3.18
CA ARG A 121 -16.10 -11.07 2.10
C ARG A 121 -17.24 -10.23 1.54
N GLU A 122 -16.95 -9.46 0.49
CA GLU A 122 -17.94 -8.64 -0.15
C GLU A 122 -18.64 -9.61 -1.06
N THR A 123 -19.87 -9.93 -0.69
CA THR A 123 -20.67 -10.88 -1.46
C THR A 123 -21.12 -10.15 -2.70
N ILE A 124 -20.51 -10.47 -3.83
CA ILE A 124 -20.98 -9.97 -5.12
C ILE A 124 -22.02 -10.96 -5.59
N THR A 125 -23.29 -10.66 -5.27
CA THR A 125 -24.41 -11.48 -5.70
C THR A 125 -24.70 -11.22 -7.18
N VAL A 126 -24.67 -12.27 -7.99
CA VAL A 126 -25.06 -12.20 -9.40
C VAL A 126 -26.47 -12.77 -9.52
N SER A 127 -27.45 -11.93 -9.87
CA SER A 127 -28.83 -12.37 -9.99
C SER A 127 -29.04 -13.29 -11.20
N VAL A 128 -29.69 -14.44 -10.95
CA VAL A 128 -30.19 -15.41 -11.93
C VAL A 128 -31.09 -14.71 -12.96
N GLY A 129 -30.51 -14.25 -14.07
CA GLY A 129 -31.23 -13.56 -15.17
C GLY A 129 -30.86 -12.09 -15.43
N GLY A 130 -29.74 -11.59 -14.91
CA GLY A 130 -29.26 -10.22 -15.14
C GLY A 130 -28.31 -10.03 -16.34
N PRO A 131 -28.03 -8.77 -16.74
CA PRO A 131 -27.00 -8.47 -17.73
C PRO A 131 -25.61 -8.87 -17.23
N ALA A 132 -24.70 -9.15 -18.17
CA ALA A 132 -23.31 -9.44 -17.85
C ALA A 132 -22.67 -8.29 -17.06
N ARG A 133 -21.93 -8.62 -16.01
CA ARG A 133 -21.25 -7.69 -15.11
C ARG A 133 -19.82 -7.47 -15.55
N THR A 134 -19.36 -6.23 -15.54
CA THR A 134 -17.94 -5.92 -15.81
C THR A 134 -17.12 -5.96 -14.52
N ILE A 135 -15.91 -6.48 -14.61
CA ILE A 135 -14.92 -6.52 -13.54
C ILE A 135 -13.70 -5.73 -13.98
N GLY A 136 -13.21 -4.80 -13.17
CA GLY A 136 -12.02 -4.02 -13.50
C GLY A 136 -11.66 -3.01 -12.42
N ARG A 137 -10.49 -2.34 -12.54
CA ARG A 137 -10.02 -1.44 -11.47
C ARG A 137 -10.70 -0.09 -11.40
N THR A 138 -11.41 0.33 -12.44
CA THR A 138 -12.02 1.66 -12.49
C THR A 138 -13.47 1.65 -11.98
N PRO A 139 -13.96 2.77 -11.42
CA PRO A 139 -15.27 2.85 -10.77
C PRO A 139 -16.48 2.67 -11.70
N ASP A 140 -16.27 2.66 -13.01
CA ASP A 140 -17.29 2.43 -14.04
C ASP A 140 -17.54 0.94 -14.33
N ASN A 141 -16.89 0.03 -13.61
CA ASN A 141 -17.22 -1.39 -13.62
C ASN A 141 -18.29 -1.73 -12.57
N ASP A 142 -19.10 -2.75 -12.83
CA ASP A 142 -20.02 -3.29 -11.83
C ASP A 142 -19.29 -3.83 -10.59
N ILE A 143 -18.12 -4.45 -10.81
CA ILE A 143 -17.27 -5.04 -9.79
C ILE A 143 -15.90 -4.35 -9.85
N VAL A 144 -15.65 -3.49 -8.86
CA VAL A 144 -14.42 -2.68 -8.82
C VAL A 144 -13.31 -3.42 -8.08
N VAL A 145 -12.24 -3.78 -8.79
CA VAL A 145 -11.04 -4.41 -8.25
C VAL A 145 -10.01 -3.33 -7.86
N ASN A 146 -9.93 -2.98 -6.58
CA ASN A 146 -8.95 -2.01 -6.07
C ASN A 146 -7.51 -2.57 -6.06
N ASP A 147 -6.98 -2.86 -7.24
CA ASP A 147 -5.68 -3.47 -7.48
C ASP A 147 -5.00 -2.80 -8.67
N VAL A 148 -3.73 -2.42 -8.48
CA VAL A 148 -2.96 -1.70 -9.51
C VAL A 148 -2.68 -2.58 -10.73
N LEU A 149 -2.70 -3.89 -10.58
CA LEU A 149 -2.40 -4.86 -11.65
C LEU A 149 -3.64 -5.29 -12.43
N ALA A 150 -4.84 -4.95 -11.95
CA ALA A 150 -6.05 -5.17 -12.72
C ALA A 150 -6.17 -4.12 -13.85
N SER A 151 -6.46 -4.57 -15.08
CA SER A 151 -6.89 -3.66 -16.16
C SER A 151 -8.12 -2.85 -15.76
N ARG A 152 -8.28 -1.67 -16.38
CA ARG A 152 -9.43 -0.77 -16.18
C ARG A 152 -10.74 -1.51 -16.42
N HIS A 153 -10.81 -2.28 -17.49
CA HIS A 153 -11.84 -3.30 -17.74
C HIS A 153 -11.12 -4.62 -17.95
N HIS A 154 -11.23 -5.53 -16.98
CA HIS A 154 -10.41 -6.72 -16.89
C HIS A 154 -11.12 -7.96 -17.41
N ALA A 155 -12.33 -8.19 -16.93
CA ALA A 155 -13.11 -9.37 -17.24
C ALA A 155 -14.60 -9.06 -17.28
N ARG A 156 -15.35 -10.00 -17.84
CA ARG A 156 -16.81 -9.99 -17.87
C ARG A 156 -17.33 -11.27 -17.24
N LEU A 157 -18.25 -11.11 -16.31
CA LEU A 157 -18.96 -12.22 -15.70
C LEU A 157 -20.39 -12.27 -16.24
N SER A 158 -20.78 -13.41 -16.75
CA SER A 158 -22.12 -13.63 -17.31
C SER A 158 -22.72 -14.88 -16.71
N GLN A 159 -24.05 -14.94 -16.67
CA GLN A 159 -24.75 -16.13 -16.24
C GLN A 159 -25.32 -16.87 -17.44
N VAL A 160 -25.04 -18.16 -17.53
CA VAL A 160 -25.53 -19.03 -18.60
C VAL A 160 -26.19 -20.24 -17.96
N GLY A 161 -27.53 -20.26 -17.97
CA GLY A 161 -28.30 -21.23 -17.19
C GLY A 161 -28.08 -21.04 -15.69
N GLU A 162 -27.75 -22.12 -14.97
CA GLU A 162 -27.41 -22.08 -13.54
C GLU A 162 -25.93 -21.77 -13.27
N GLY A 163 -25.09 -21.72 -14.30
CA GLY A 163 -23.63 -21.54 -14.17
C GLY A 163 -23.17 -20.10 -14.39
N LEU A 164 -22.03 -19.76 -13.78
CA LEU A 164 -21.30 -18.52 -14.06
C LEU A 164 -20.27 -18.77 -15.18
N VAL A 165 -20.14 -17.81 -16.07
CA VAL A 165 -19.14 -17.81 -17.14
C VAL A 165 -18.32 -16.53 -17.04
N LEU A 166 -17.01 -16.70 -16.86
CA LEU A 166 -16.04 -15.62 -16.82
C LEU A 166 -15.30 -15.54 -18.16
N GLU A 167 -15.17 -14.33 -18.68
CA GLU A 167 -14.46 -14.02 -19.92
C GLU A 167 -13.44 -12.92 -19.66
N ASP A 168 -12.18 -13.14 -20.04
CA ASP A 168 -11.12 -12.15 -19.99
C ASP A 168 -11.31 -11.14 -21.13
N LEU A 169 -11.24 -9.84 -20.83
CA LEU A 169 -11.42 -8.76 -21.79
C LEU A 169 -10.07 -8.26 -22.36
N HIS A 170 -9.17 -9.20 -22.67
CA HIS A 170 -7.79 -8.92 -23.07
C HIS A 170 -7.02 -8.15 -21.99
N SER A 171 -7.13 -8.61 -20.75
CA SER A 171 -6.46 -7.98 -19.64
C SER A 171 -4.93 -8.07 -19.78
N VAL A 172 -4.22 -7.08 -19.27
CA VAL A 172 -2.75 -7.00 -19.42
C VAL A 172 -2.06 -8.13 -18.66
N ASN A 173 -2.51 -8.41 -17.44
CA ASN A 173 -1.89 -9.41 -16.56
C ASN A 173 -2.59 -10.77 -16.58
N GLY A 174 -3.76 -10.87 -17.22
CA GLY A 174 -4.54 -12.10 -17.31
C GLY A 174 -5.56 -12.30 -16.21
N THR A 175 -6.61 -13.03 -16.58
CA THR A 175 -7.56 -13.64 -15.66
C THR A 175 -7.20 -15.11 -15.46
N PHE A 176 -7.24 -15.59 -14.22
CA PHE A 176 -6.92 -16.98 -13.88
C PHE A 176 -8.07 -17.65 -13.14
N VAL A 177 -8.21 -18.96 -13.34
CA VAL A 177 -9.09 -19.84 -12.57
C VAL A 177 -8.26 -21.02 -12.08
N ASN A 178 -8.19 -21.22 -10.76
CA ASN A 178 -7.40 -22.27 -10.11
C ASN A 178 -5.94 -22.30 -10.64
N GLY A 179 -5.31 -21.12 -10.72
CA GLY A 179 -3.94 -20.94 -11.20
C GLY A 179 -3.73 -20.98 -12.71
N SER A 180 -4.72 -21.45 -13.48
CA SER A 180 -4.63 -21.53 -14.95
C SER A 180 -5.15 -20.25 -15.60
N ARG A 181 -4.37 -19.66 -16.51
CA ARG A 181 -4.81 -18.51 -17.31
C ARG A 181 -5.98 -18.93 -18.22
N ILE A 182 -7.01 -18.08 -18.28
CA ILE A 182 -8.19 -18.32 -19.12
C ILE A 182 -8.42 -17.16 -20.08
N SER A 183 -9.03 -17.45 -21.23
CA SER A 183 -9.73 -16.45 -22.04
C SER A 183 -11.23 -16.47 -21.74
N ARG A 184 -11.79 -17.66 -21.50
CA ARG A 184 -13.16 -17.88 -21.06
C ARG A 184 -13.26 -19.18 -20.28
N ALA A 185 -14.02 -19.20 -19.19
CA ALA A 185 -14.23 -20.37 -18.36
C ALA A 185 -15.65 -20.43 -17.80
N VAL A 186 -16.22 -21.64 -17.73
CA VAL A 186 -17.41 -21.91 -16.92
C VAL A 186 -16.93 -22.18 -15.50
N LEU A 187 -17.39 -21.38 -14.56
CA LEU A 187 -17.00 -21.46 -13.16
C LEU A 187 -17.85 -22.48 -12.40
N ARG A 188 -17.20 -23.20 -11.49
CA ARG A 188 -17.78 -24.22 -10.59
C ARG A 188 -17.69 -23.75 -9.14
N GLU A 189 -18.48 -24.37 -8.27
CA GLU A 189 -18.41 -24.11 -6.83
C GLU A 189 -16.98 -24.31 -6.31
N ASN A 190 -16.51 -23.36 -5.49
CA ASN A 190 -15.16 -23.27 -4.93
C ASN A 190 -14.03 -22.96 -5.92
N ASP A 191 -14.32 -22.68 -7.20
CA ASP A 191 -13.29 -22.17 -8.09
C ASP A 191 -12.73 -20.84 -7.56
N VAL A 192 -11.41 -20.71 -7.61
CA VAL A 192 -10.69 -19.49 -7.26
C VAL A 192 -10.39 -18.71 -8.52
N VAL A 193 -10.99 -17.55 -8.67
CA VAL A 193 -10.71 -16.58 -9.72
C VAL A 193 -9.67 -15.59 -9.22
N THR A 194 -8.54 -15.46 -9.93
CA THR A 194 -7.50 -14.46 -9.61
C THR A 194 -7.47 -13.36 -10.67
N ILE A 195 -7.54 -12.10 -10.22
CA ILE A 195 -7.43 -10.88 -11.03
C ILE A 195 -6.46 -9.92 -10.32
N GLY A 196 -5.30 -9.66 -10.93
CA GLY A 196 -4.21 -8.96 -10.24
C GLY A 196 -3.78 -9.72 -8.98
N ASN A 197 -3.63 -9.01 -7.86
CA ASN A 197 -3.38 -9.61 -6.54
C ASN A 197 -4.66 -9.86 -5.73
N SER A 198 -5.84 -9.81 -6.38
CA SER A 198 -7.13 -10.10 -5.74
C SER A 198 -7.66 -11.48 -6.13
N ASP A 199 -8.18 -12.22 -5.15
CA ASP A 199 -8.90 -13.48 -5.37
C ASP A 199 -10.40 -13.32 -5.15
N PHE A 200 -11.16 -14.14 -5.86
CA PHE A 200 -12.59 -14.34 -5.69
C PHE A 200 -12.90 -15.83 -5.64
N VAL A 201 -13.73 -16.26 -4.71
CA VAL A 201 -14.18 -17.65 -4.62
C VAL A 201 -15.62 -17.75 -5.09
N VAL A 202 -15.89 -18.71 -5.96
CA VAL A 202 -17.25 -19.02 -6.38
C VAL A 202 -17.98 -19.73 -5.25
N SER A 203 -19.08 -19.15 -4.78
CA SER A 203 -19.94 -19.82 -3.81
C SER A 203 -21.41 -19.57 -4.04
N ARG A 204 -22.18 -20.66 -4.13
CA ARG A 204 -23.64 -20.68 -4.34
C ARG A 204 -24.05 -19.81 -5.54
N GLY A 205 -23.31 -19.92 -6.64
CA GLY A 205 -23.55 -19.14 -7.86
C GLY A 205 -23.16 -17.66 -7.79
N ASN A 206 -22.39 -17.24 -6.78
CA ASN A 206 -21.89 -15.87 -6.61
C ASN A 206 -20.36 -15.84 -6.60
N LEU A 207 -19.77 -14.66 -6.81
CA LEU A 207 -18.35 -14.43 -6.54
C LEU A 207 -18.18 -13.72 -5.20
N LEU A 208 -17.45 -14.33 -4.28
CA LEU A 208 -17.09 -13.74 -3.00
C LEU A 208 -15.67 -13.19 -3.11
N ARG A 209 -15.45 -11.92 -2.79
CA ARG A 209 -14.08 -11.38 -2.72
C ARG A 209 -13.31 -12.01 -1.56
N GLY A 210 -12.04 -12.32 -1.81
CA GLY A 210 -11.12 -12.92 -0.85
C GLY A 210 -11.20 -14.44 -0.80
N GLN A 211 -10.24 -15.07 -0.12
CA GLN A 211 -10.27 -16.50 0.19
C GLN A 211 -10.76 -16.73 1.63
N GLU A 212 -10.92 -17.99 2.04
CA GLU A 212 -11.22 -18.31 3.43
C GLU A 212 -10.09 -17.83 4.35
N GLU A 213 -10.45 -17.27 5.52
CA GLU A 213 -9.48 -16.74 6.49
C GLU A 213 -8.46 -17.81 6.93
N SER A 214 -8.87 -19.07 6.99
CA SER A 214 -8.00 -20.23 7.23
C SER A 214 -6.93 -20.41 6.15
N VAL A 215 -7.29 -20.24 4.87
CA VAL A 215 -6.38 -20.41 3.73
C VAL A 215 -5.39 -19.23 3.64
N VAL A 216 -5.86 -18.01 3.94
CA VAL A 216 -4.96 -16.85 4.02
C VAL A 216 -4.04 -16.97 5.23
N ALA A 217 -4.53 -17.49 6.38
CA ALA A 217 -3.73 -17.69 7.59
C ALA A 217 -2.54 -18.64 7.41
N ASP A 218 -2.57 -19.51 6.41
CA ASP A 218 -1.49 -20.45 6.12
C ASP A 218 -0.20 -19.79 5.62
N GLY A 219 -0.27 -18.53 5.14
CA GLY A 219 0.89 -17.75 4.75
C GLY A 219 1.74 -18.50 3.73
N VAL A 220 3.04 -18.66 4.00
CA VAL A 220 3.91 -19.55 3.22
C VAL A 220 4.17 -20.82 4.01
N GLN A 221 4.07 -21.96 3.34
CA GLN A 221 4.48 -23.25 3.87
C GLN A 221 5.53 -23.88 2.97
N VAL A 222 6.65 -24.27 3.57
CA VAL A 222 7.74 -24.98 2.92
C VAL A 222 7.71 -26.40 3.45
N THR A 223 7.53 -27.39 2.57
CA THR A 223 7.41 -28.80 2.97
C THR A 223 8.47 -29.64 2.28
N ALA A 224 9.39 -30.17 3.10
CA ALA A 224 10.43 -31.13 2.70
C ALA A 224 11.26 -30.69 1.49
N VAL A 225 11.51 -29.38 1.35
CA VAL A 225 12.19 -28.82 0.19
C VAL A 225 13.63 -29.31 0.13
N GLY A 226 13.99 -29.89 -1.01
CA GLY A 226 15.35 -30.29 -1.36
C GLY A 226 15.75 -29.76 -2.74
N LEU A 227 17.02 -29.40 -2.89
CA LEU A 227 17.59 -28.98 -4.17
C LEU A 227 18.89 -29.72 -4.43
N THR A 228 18.91 -30.51 -5.50
CA THR A 228 20.10 -31.16 -6.04
C THR A 228 20.46 -30.51 -7.36
N VAL A 229 21.70 -30.05 -7.51
CA VAL A 229 22.20 -29.47 -8.76
C VAL A 229 23.00 -30.48 -9.56
N ASP A 230 23.31 -30.15 -10.81
CA ASP A 230 24.12 -30.96 -11.71
C ASP A 230 25.41 -31.44 -11.04
N GLY A 231 25.74 -32.73 -11.25
CA GLY A 231 26.81 -33.40 -10.53
C GLY A 231 26.39 -33.98 -9.17
N GLY A 232 25.10 -33.98 -8.84
CA GLY A 232 24.55 -34.66 -7.66
C GLY A 232 24.78 -33.93 -6.34
N LYS A 233 25.27 -32.69 -6.38
CA LYS A 233 25.52 -31.90 -5.18
C LYS A 233 24.19 -31.40 -4.59
N GLN A 234 23.90 -31.77 -3.36
CA GLN A 234 22.74 -31.27 -2.63
C GLN A 234 23.03 -29.90 -2.00
N LEU A 235 22.25 -28.89 -2.38
CA LEU A 235 22.32 -27.54 -1.83
C LEU A 235 21.32 -27.32 -0.70
N LEU A 236 20.19 -28.02 -0.73
CA LEU A 236 19.16 -28.00 0.32
C LEU A 236 18.68 -29.43 0.57
N GLN A 237 18.44 -29.77 1.84
CA GLN A 237 18.09 -31.12 2.26
C GLN A 237 16.90 -31.08 3.23
N ASN A 238 15.73 -31.51 2.76
CA ASN A 238 14.52 -31.72 3.58
C ASN A 238 14.18 -30.54 4.51
N VAL A 239 14.13 -29.33 3.96
CA VAL A 239 13.83 -28.13 4.74
C VAL A 239 12.31 -27.95 4.83
N SER A 240 11.79 -27.82 6.06
CA SER A 240 10.37 -27.59 6.31
C SER A 240 10.17 -26.49 7.35
N PHE A 241 9.29 -25.53 7.06
CA PHE A 241 8.88 -24.49 7.99
C PHE A 241 7.65 -23.74 7.45
N ASN A 242 6.96 -23.05 8.36
CA ASN A 242 5.82 -22.21 8.03
C ASN A 242 6.10 -20.78 8.46
N ALA A 243 5.62 -19.80 7.72
CA ALA A 243 5.49 -18.46 8.26
C ALA A 243 4.19 -17.77 7.87
N ALA A 244 3.52 -17.31 8.92
CA ALA A 244 2.18 -16.77 8.87
C ALA A 244 2.16 -15.37 8.20
N PRO A 245 0.99 -14.94 7.71
CA PRO A 245 0.82 -13.58 7.21
C PRO A 245 1.17 -12.53 8.26
N GLY A 246 1.71 -11.40 7.81
CA GLY A 246 2.07 -10.28 8.66
C GLY A 246 3.24 -10.53 9.64
N THR A 247 3.92 -11.67 9.54
CA THR A 247 5.16 -11.89 10.28
C THR A 247 6.36 -11.29 9.54
N LEU A 248 7.43 -11.04 10.31
CA LEU A 248 8.77 -10.84 9.78
C LEU A 248 9.58 -12.08 10.16
N THR A 249 9.81 -12.96 9.18
CA THR A 249 10.46 -14.26 9.39
C THR A 249 11.90 -14.18 8.90
N ALA A 250 12.85 -14.77 9.64
CA ALA A 250 14.27 -14.70 9.35
C ALA A 250 14.88 -16.09 9.13
N ILE A 251 15.57 -16.30 8.02
CA ILE A 251 16.41 -17.46 7.74
C ILE A 251 17.87 -17.09 8.04
N ILE A 252 18.40 -17.59 9.15
CA ILE A 252 19.74 -17.24 9.62
C ILE A 252 20.67 -18.46 9.49
N GLY A 253 21.88 -18.23 8.98
CA GLY A 253 22.89 -19.27 8.83
C GLY A 253 24.18 -18.74 8.20
N PRO A 254 25.30 -19.49 8.30
CA PRO A 254 26.58 -19.08 7.75
C PRO A 254 26.52 -18.89 6.23
N SER A 255 27.56 -18.27 5.66
CA SER A 255 27.70 -18.18 4.20
C SER A 255 27.74 -19.59 3.59
N GLY A 256 27.08 -19.77 2.44
CA GLY A 256 26.97 -21.07 1.78
C GLY A 256 25.93 -22.03 2.38
N ALA A 257 25.20 -21.67 3.44
CA ALA A 257 24.15 -22.52 4.04
C ALA A 257 22.89 -22.70 3.16
N GLY A 258 22.82 -22.08 1.98
CA GLY A 258 21.68 -22.21 1.06
C GLY A 258 20.56 -21.18 1.26
N LYS A 259 20.76 -20.11 2.05
CA LYS A 259 19.76 -19.06 2.32
C LYS A 259 19.18 -18.44 1.04
N SER A 260 20.03 -17.83 0.22
CA SER A 260 19.60 -17.20 -1.04
C SER A 260 18.99 -18.22 -2.02
N THR A 261 19.43 -19.48 -1.98
CA THR A 261 18.81 -20.57 -2.75
C THR A 261 17.40 -20.84 -2.28
N MET A 262 17.17 -20.93 -0.96
CA MET A 262 15.84 -21.10 -0.38
C MET A 262 14.94 -19.90 -0.71
N SER A 263 15.45 -18.66 -0.56
CA SER A 263 14.69 -17.44 -0.90
C SER A 263 14.23 -17.44 -2.37
N LYS A 264 15.07 -17.89 -3.30
CA LYS A 264 14.70 -18.05 -4.72
C LYS A 264 13.65 -19.12 -4.95
N ILE A 265 13.70 -20.24 -4.22
CA ILE A 265 12.69 -21.29 -4.31
C ILE A 265 11.35 -20.77 -3.78
N VAL A 266 11.33 -20.14 -2.61
CA VAL A 266 10.10 -19.56 -2.05
C VAL A 266 9.53 -18.46 -2.96
N ALA A 267 10.38 -17.73 -3.67
CA ALA A 267 9.98 -16.74 -4.67
C ALA A 267 9.46 -17.33 -5.99
N GLY A 268 9.54 -18.65 -6.17
CA GLY A 268 9.23 -19.33 -7.45
C GLY A 268 10.28 -19.11 -8.55
N LEU A 269 11.42 -18.49 -8.24
CA LEU A 269 12.52 -18.19 -9.17
C LEU A 269 13.46 -19.39 -9.42
N ALA A 270 13.34 -20.43 -8.60
CA ALA A 270 14.03 -21.71 -8.76
C ALA A 270 13.08 -22.85 -8.38
N ASN A 271 13.13 -23.97 -9.09
CA ASN A 271 12.31 -25.13 -8.78
C ASN A 271 13.04 -26.07 -7.81
N PRO A 272 12.37 -26.56 -6.75
CA PRO A 272 12.94 -27.59 -5.90
C PRO A 272 13.01 -28.93 -6.67
N THR A 273 13.98 -29.78 -6.33
CA THR A 273 14.03 -31.17 -6.84
C THR A 273 13.17 -32.13 -6.02
N ALA A 274 12.80 -31.73 -4.81
CA ALA A 274 11.95 -32.49 -3.90
C ALA A 274 11.19 -31.54 -2.98
N GLY A 275 10.01 -31.96 -2.50
CA GLY A 275 9.15 -31.12 -1.68
C GLY A 275 8.45 -30.03 -2.50
N TYR A 276 7.76 -29.13 -1.81
CA TYR A 276 7.00 -28.05 -2.44
C TYR A 276 6.88 -26.83 -1.53
N VAL A 277 6.52 -25.70 -2.13
CA VAL A 277 6.19 -24.45 -1.44
C VAL A 277 4.77 -24.05 -1.80
N THR A 278 3.97 -23.73 -0.79
CA THR A 278 2.66 -23.10 -0.97
C THR A 278 2.66 -21.68 -0.41
N PHE A 279 1.87 -20.81 -1.03
CA PHE A 279 1.56 -19.47 -0.55
C PHE A 279 0.04 -19.25 -0.63
N GLU A 280 -0.60 -18.91 0.50
CA GLU A 280 -2.07 -18.82 0.62
C GLU A 280 -2.76 -20.10 0.09
N GLY A 281 -2.25 -21.26 0.49
CA GLY A 281 -2.76 -22.58 0.09
C GLY A 281 -2.47 -23.00 -1.36
N ARG A 282 -1.83 -22.15 -2.17
CA ARG A 282 -1.58 -22.39 -3.60
C ARG A 282 -0.13 -22.76 -3.85
N ASN A 283 0.13 -23.74 -4.72
CA ASN A 283 1.48 -24.18 -5.01
C ASN A 283 2.23 -23.11 -5.83
N VAL A 284 3.32 -22.57 -5.28
CA VAL A 284 4.07 -21.45 -5.86
C VAL A 284 4.65 -21.81 -7.23
N HIS A 285 5.05 -23.06 -7.43
CA HIS A 285 5.73 -23.50 -8.64
C HIS A 285 4.75 -23.93 -9.73
N GLU A 286 3.65 -24.59 -9.35
CA GLU A 286 2.61 -25.02 -10.30
C GLU A 286 1.75 -23.85 -10.77
N GLU A 287 1.49 -22.87 -9.90
CA GLU A 287 0.65 -21.70 -10.17
C GLU A 287 1.47 -20.40 -10.30
N TYR A 288 2.75 -20.51 -10.65
CA TYR A 288 3.70 -19.40 -10.66
C TYR A 288 3.20 -18.19 -11.45
N GLU A 289 2.56 -18.39 -12.61
CA GLU A 289 2.08 -17.30 -13.45
C GLU A 289 1.06 -16.40 -12.73
N ALA A 290 0.16 -17.00 -11.94
CA ALA A 290 -0.86 -16.32 -11.17
C ALA A 290 -0.33 -15.71 -9.86
N LEU A 291 0.78 -16.24 -9.34
CA LEU A 291 1.36 -15.83 -8.04
C LEU A 291 2.56 -14.87 -8.16
N ARG A 292 3.24 -14.81 -9.31
CA ARG A 292 4.48 -14.05 -9.51
C ARG A 292 4.39 -12.56 -9.18
N THR A 293 3.20 -11.97 -9.24
CA THR A 293 2.99 -10.55 -8.89
C THR A 293 2.64 -10.32 -7.42
N ARG A 294 2.27 -11.40 -6.72
CA ARG A 294 2.02 -11.38 -5.27
C ARG A 294 3.28 -11.59 -4.46
N ILE A 295 4.33 -12.15 -5.07
CA ILE A 295 5.60 -12.44 -4.42
C ILE A 295 6.68 -11.53 -4.99
N GLY A 296 7.07 -10.50 -4.24
CA GLY A 296 8.17 -9.61 -4.58
C GLY A 296 9.50 -10.12 -4.01
N MET A 297 10.58 -9.96 -4.77
CA MET A 297 11.93 -10.37 -4.35
C MET A 297 12.89 -9.19 -4.43
N VAL A 298 13.45 -8.80 -3.31
CA VAL A 298 14.50 -7.78 -3.22
C VAL A 298 15.85 -8.51 -3.14
N PRO A 299 16.65 -8.51 -4.22
CA PRO A 299 17.95 -9.18 -4.19
C PRO A 299 18.94 -8.46 -3.26
N GLN A 300 20.07 -9.12 -3.00
CA GLN A 300 21.16 -8.58 -2.22
C GLN A 300 21.72 -7.30 -2.85
N ASP A 301 22.08 -7.38 -4.14
CA ASP A 301 22.62 -6.26 -4.92
C ASP A 301 21.53 -5.27 -5.34
N ASP A 302 21.86 -3.98 -5.34
CA ASP A 302 20.94 -2.93 -5.78
C ASP A 302 20.68 -2.99 -7.29
N VAL A 303 19.41 -3.14 -7.67
CA VAL A 303 18.98 -3.24 -9.08
C VAL A 303 18.81 -1.85 -9.73
N LEU A 304 18.80 -0.79 -8.93
CA LEU A 304 18.55 0.57 -9.41
C LEU A 304 19.71 1.13 -10.23
N HIS A 305 19.38 1.79 -11.35
CA HIS A 305 20.39 2.45 -12.16
C HIS A 305 20.96 3.70 -11.47
N MET A 306 22.24 3.64 -11.11
CA MET A 306 22.92 4.62 -10.25
C MET A 306 22.90 6.07 -10.75
N LYS A 307 22.79 6.28 -12.07
CA LYS A 307 22.78 7.63 -12.68
C LYS A 307 21.40 8.25 -12.85
N LEU A 308 20.33 7.47 -12.65
CA LEU A 308 18.97 8.01 -12.71
C LEU A 308 18.60 8.66 -11.38
N THR A 309 17.67 9.60 -11.42
CA THR A 309 16.91 10.02 -10.24
C THR A 309 16.00 8.88 -9.78
N LEU A 310 15.63 8.91 -8.50
CA LEU A 310 14.69 7.93 -7.95
C LEU A 310 13.35 7.95 -8.71
N ARG A 311 12.88 9.14 -9.11
CA ARG A 311 11.71 9.33 -9.97
C ARG A 311 11.83 8.60 -11.29
N GLU A 312 12.93 8.80 -12.02
CA GLU A 312 13.15 8.17 -13.33
C GLU A 312 13.23 6.65 -13.21
N ALA A 313 13.98 6.15 -12.22
CA ALA A 313 14.14 4.72 -12.00
C ALA A 313 12.81 4.04 -11.66
N LEU A 314 11.99 4.64 -10.78
CA LEU A 314 10.69 4.09 -10.41
C LEU A 314 9.64 4.24 -11.53
N ARG A 315 9.69 5.32 -12.31
CA ARG A 315 8.82 5.46 -13.49
C ARG A 315 9.13 4.39 -14.54
N TYR A 316 10.40 4.14 -14.81
CA TYR A 316 10.81 3.09 -15.75
C TYR A 316 10.34 1.71 -15.27
N ALA A 317 10.53 1.40 -13.98
CA ALA A 317 10.02 0.16 -13.40
C ALA A 317 8.48 0.06 -13.47
N ALA A 318 7.77 1.15 -13.18
CA ALA A 318 6.31 1.22 -13.24
C ALA A 318 5.78 1.03 -14.67
N GLU A 319 6.45 1.56 -15.69
CA GLU A 319 6.10 1.37 -17.10
C GLU A 319 6.20 -0.09 -17.54
N LEU A 320 7.18 -0.83 -16.99
CA LEU A 320 7.40 -2.24 -17.32
C LEU A 320 6.50 -3.20 -16.52
N ARG A 321 6.15 -2.84 -15.28
CA ARG A 321 5.49 -3.74 -14.33
C ARG A 321 4.00 -3.46 -14.15
N LEU A 322 3.54 -2.23 -14.39
CA LEU A 322 2.13 -1.88 -14.27
C LEU A 322 1.41 -2.03 -15.61
N PRO A 323 0.08 -2.27 -15.59
CA PRO A 323 -0.71 -2.38 -16.81
C PRO A 323 -0.46 -1.23 -17.79
N THR A 324 -0.42 -1.55 -19.08
CA THR A 324 -0.19 -0.57 -20.16
C THR A 324 -1.32 0.48 -20.25
N ASP A 325 -2.51 0.15 -19.74
CA ASP A 325 -3.66 1.06 -19.60
C ASP A 325 -3.55 2.00 -18.38
N SER A 326 -2.45 1.93 -17.62
CA SER A 326 -2.15 2.87 -16.53
C SER A 326 -1.69 4.21 -17.08
N SER A 327 -2.40 5.27 -16.72
CA SER A 327 -2.00 6.62 -17.11
C SER A 327 -0.71 7.02 -16.41
N LYS A 328 -0.01 8.04 -16.93
CA LYS A 328 1.16 8.61 -16.24
C LYS A 328 0.81 9.09 -14.82
N ALA A 329 -0.39 9.66 -14.65
CA ALA A 329 -0.86 10.10 -13.35
C ALA A 329 -1.11 8.92 -12.40
N ASP A 330 -1.67 7.81 -12.90
CA ASP A 330 -1.87 6.58 -12.12
C ASP A 330 -0.52 6.05 -11.62
N ARG A 331 0.47 5.96 -12.51
CA ARG A 331 1.83 5.51 -12.17
C ARG A 331 2.49 6.43 -11.14
N ASP A 332 2.39 7.75 -11.34
CA ASP A 332 2.94 8.74 -10.41
C ASP A 332 2.26 8.62 -9.04
N GLN A 333 0.95 8.36 -8.97
CA GLN A 333 0.24 8.16 -7.71
C GLN A 333 0.73 6.91 -6.97
N VAL A 334 0.93 5.79 -7.67
CA VAL A 334 1.50 4.55 -7.10
C VAL A 334 2.90 4.82 -6.55
N ILE A 335 3.77 5.44 -7.35
CA ILE A 335 5.14 5.79 -6.96
C ILE A 335 5.14 6.65 -5.70
N MET A 336 4.32 7.71 -5.67
CA MET A 336 4.23 8.59 -4.51
C MET A 336 3.72 7.87 -3.25
N GLY A 337 2.76 6.95 -3.40
CA GLY A 337 2.27 6.11 -2.30
C GLY A 337 3.38 5.24 -1.72
N VAL A 338 4.11 4.53 -2.57
CA VAL A 338 5.24 3.67 -2.14
C VAL A 338 6.36 4.48 -1.49
N LEU A 339 6.71 5.64 -2.06
CA LEU A 339 7.75 6.50 -1.50
C LEU A 339 7.34 7.11 -0.15
N ALA A 340 6.07 7.45 0.03
CA ALA A 340 5.55 7.94 1.30
C ALA A 340 5.63 6.85 2.38
N GLU A 341 5.23 5.62 2.03
CA GLU A 341 5.30 4.46 2.91
C GLU A 341 6.75 4.16 3.35
N LEU A 342 7.70 4.29 2.43
CA LEU A 342 9.12 4.06 2.70
C LEU A 342 9.88 5.28 3.22
N GLN A 343 9.21 6.43 3.42
CA GLN A 343 9.82 7.68 3.85
C GLN A 343 10.99 8.11 2.94
N LEU A 344 10.72 8.14 1.63
CA LEU A 344 11.67 8.52 0.57
C LEU A 344 11.14 9.65 -0.33
N THR A 345 9.97 10.21 -0.04
CA THR A 345 9.32 11.25 -0.86
C THR A 345 10.22 12.46 -1.11
N GLU A 346 10.98 12.91 -0.11
CA GLU A 346 11.90 14.05 -0.23
C GLU A 346 13.11 13.77 -1.15
N HIS A 347 13.39 12.50 -1.43
CA HIS A 347 14.50 12.06 -2.27
C HIS A 347 14.08 11.72 -3.70
N LEU A 348 12.83 12.02 -4.07
CA LEU A 348 12.26 11.69 -5.38
C LEU A 348 13.13 12.18 -6.55
N ASP A 349 13.65 13.39 -6.47
CA ASP A 349 14.51 13.99 -7.50
C ASP A 349 16.02 13.83 -7.20
N THR A 350 16.37 13.03 -6.19
CA THR A 350 17.77 12.70 -5.86
C THR A 350 18.24 11.56 -6.76
N ARG A 351 19.47 11.67 -7.27
CA ARG A 351 20.14 10.57 -7.99
C ARG A 351 20.38 9.37 -7.09
N VAL A 352 20.21 8.16 -7.63
CA VAL A 352 20.41 6.92 -6.88
C VAL A 352 21.82 6.84 -6.28
N ASP A 353 22.87 7.27 -7.01
CA ASP A 353 24.25 7.32 -6.50
C ASP A 353 24.51 8.35 -5.39
N LYS A 354 23.55 9.24 -5.11
CA LYS A 354 23.60 10.22 -4.02
C LYS A 354 22.80 9.83 -2.78
N LEU A 355 22.05 8.72 -2.85
CA LEU A 355 21.37 8.16 -1.69
C LEU A 355 22.36 7.51 -0.72
N SER A 356 22.08 7.60 0.59
CA SER A 356 22.75 6.79 1.61
C SER A 356 22.47 5.30 1.39
N GLY A 357 23.27 4.41 1.99
CA GLY A 357 23.06 2.96 1.86
C GLY A 357 21.65 2.52 2.25
N GLY A 358 21.14 2.99 3.40
CA GLY A 358 19.79 2.67 3.86
C GLY A 358 18.67 3.31 3.02
N GLN A 359 18.90 4.50 2.45
CA GLN A 359 17.96 5.09 1.48
C GLN A 359 17.92 4.28 0.18
N ARG A 360 19.09 3.84 -0.31
CA ARG A 360 19.19 3.04 -1.52
C ARG A 360 18.56 1.65 -1.34
N LYS A 361 18.75 0.99 -0.20
CA LYS A 361 18.06 -0.27 0.08
C LYS A 361 16.54 -0.08 0.15
N ARG A 362 16.04 0.97 0.81
CA ARG A 362 14.61 1.29 0.79
C ARG A 362 14.13 1.57 -0.64
N ALA A 363 14.92 2.22 -1.48
CA ALA A 363 14.58 2.43 -2.88
C ALA A 363 14.50 1.10 -3.67
N SER A 364 15.38 0.13 -3.38
CA SER A 364 15.31 -1.22 -3.94
C SER A 364 14.03 -1.95 -3.50
N VAL A 365 13.60 -1.79 -2.23
CA VAL A 365 12.29 -2.26 -1.75
C VAL A 365 11.14 -1.54 -2.47
N ALA A 366 11.26 -0.23 -2.72
CA ALA A 366 10.23 0.56 -3.39
C ALA A 366 9.90 0.00 -4.79
N MET A 367 10.91 -0.44 -5.53
CA MET A 367 10.72 -1.02 -6.86
C MET A 367 9.84 -2.27 -6.84
N GLU A 368 10.00 -3.13 -5.83
CA GLU A 368 9.18 -4.33 -5.65
C GLU A 368 7.75 -3.98 -5.21
N LEU A 369 7.61 -2.99 -4.32
CA LEU A 369 6.30 -2.55 -3.82
C LEU A 369 5.41 -1.87 -4.87
N LEU A 370 5.94 -1.47 -6.04
CA LEU A 370 5.13 -0.89 -7.12
C LEU A 370 3.97 -1.80 -7.56
N THR A 371 4.18 -3.12 -7.49
CA THR A 371 3.17 -4.12 -7.89
C THR A 371 2.23 -4.51 -6.75
N GLY A 372 2.41 -3.95 -5.55
CA GLY A 372 1.62 -4.27 -4.36
C GLY A 372 1.67 -5.75 -3.95
N PRO A 373 2.86 -6.38 -3.83
CA PRO A 373 2.97 -7.80 -3.49
C PRO A 373 2.46 -8.06 -2.06
N SER A 374 1.82 -9.22 -1.87
CA SER A 374 1.37 -9.72 -0.56
C SER A 374 2.49 -10.37 0.25
N LEU A 375 3.53 -10.87 -0.42
CA LEU A 375 4.73 -11.46 0.15
C LEU A 375 5.96 -10.74 -0.39
N LEU A 376 6.81 -10.23 0.49
CA LEU A 376 8.08 -9.62 0.13
C LEU A 376 9.23 -10.46 0.69
N ILE A 377 10.11 -10.96 -0.17
CA ILE A 377 11.30 -11.73 0.19
C ILE A 377 12.52 -10.83 0.01
N LEU A 378 13.41 -10.77 1.00
CA LEU A 378 14.58 -9.92 1.00
C LEU A 378 15.84 -10.75 1.21
N ASP A 379 16.71 -10.78 0.20
CA ASP A 379 18.01 -11.45 0.30
C ASP A 379 19.03 -10.47 0.91
N GLU A 380 19.48 -10.78 2.14
CA GLU A 380 20.45 -10.00 2.92
C GLU A 380 20.21 -8.46 2.89
N PRO A 381 19.02 -7.97 3.32
CA PRO A 381 18.65 -6.57 3.17
C PRO A 381 19.50 -5.59 3.98
N THR A 382 20.26 -6.07 4.94
CA THR A 382 21.04 -5.27 5.88
C THR A 382 22.55 -5.36 5.62
N SER A 383 22.95 -6.12 4.60
CA SER A 383 24.34 -6.32 4.22
C SER A 383 24.99 -4.99 3.82
N GLY A 384 26.17 -4.70 4.39
CA GLY A 384 26.92 -3.48 4.10
C GLY A 384 26.35 -2.19 4.72
N LEU A 385 25.32 -2.26 5.58
CA LEU A 385 24.80 -1.11 6.31
C LEU A 385 25.48 -0.96 7.68
N ASP A 386 25.63 0.29 8.15
CA ASP A 386 25.99 0.53 9.54
C ASP A 386 24.81 0.17 10.48
N PRO A 387 25.08 -0.09 11.78
CA PRO A 387 24.05 -0.55 12.72
C PRO A 387 22.84 0.38 12.90
N ALA A 388 23.00 1.70 12.67
CA ALA A 388 21.89 2.63 12.79
C ALA A 388 20.96 2.56 11.57
N LEU A 389 21.55 2.47 10.37
CA LEU A 389 20.79 2.28 9.13
C LEU A 389 20.11 0.91 9.07
N ASP A 390 20.78 -0.15 9.51
CA ASP A 390 20.22 -1.49 9.66
C ASP A 390 18.92 -1.46 10.49
N ARG A 391 19.00 -0.89 11.69
CA ARG A 391 17.82 -0.76 12.57
C ARG A 391 16.68 0.03 11.92
N GLN A 392 17.00 1.05 11.10
CA GLN A 392 15.98 1.82 10.38
C GLN A 392 15.29 0.96 9.31
N VAL A 393 16.06 0.22 8.50
CA VAL A 393 15.51 -0.71 7.50
C VAL A 393 14.62 -1.75 8.17
N MET A 394 15.09 -2.37 9.25
CA MET A 394 14.29 -3.37 9.99
C MET A 394 12.98 -2.81 10.55
N LYS A 395 12.98 -1.56 11.03
CA LYS A 395 11.73 -0.88 11.44
C LYS A 395 10.78 -0.69 10.26
N THR A 396 11.28 -0.27 9.11
CA THR A 396 10.48 -0.13 7.90
C THR A 396 9.89 -1.48 7.47
N LEU A 397 10.69 -2.54 7.41
CA LEU A 397 10.20 -3.89 7.07
C LEU A 397 9.15 -4.38 8.06
N ARG A 398 9.32 -4.10 9.36
CA ARG A 398 8.31 -4.44 10.36
C ARG A 398 7.01 -3.66 10.17
N LEU A 399 7.07 -2.39 9.76
CA LEU A 399 5.88 -1.61 9.44
C LEU A 399 5.16 -2.17 8.22
N LEU A 400 5.89 -2.58 7.18
CA LEU A 400 5.32 -3.25 6.00
C LEU A 400 4.63 -4.56 6.38
N ALA A 401 5.26 -5.36 7.25
CA ALA A 401 4.70 -6.60 7.81
C ALA A 401 3.38 -6.37 8.54
N ASN A 402 3.38 -5.38 9.44
CA ASN A 402 2.21 -4.99 10.21
C ASN A 402 1.05 -4.48 9.35
N ALA A 403 1.34 -3.94 8.16
CA ALA A 403 0.34 -3.52 7.18
C ALA A 403 -0.26 -4.71 6.39
N GLY A 404 0.03 -5.96 6.76
CA GLY A 404 -0.60 -7.15 6.16
C GLY A 404 0.16 -7.74 4.97
N ARG A 405 1.33 -7.21 4.60
CA ARG A 405 2.22 -7.86 3.61
C ARG A 405 3.22 -8.75 4.34
N GLY A 406 3.16 -10.07 4.16
CA GLY A 406 4.18 -10.96 4.74
C GLY A 406 5.58 -10.53 4.31
N CYS A 407 6.51 -10.38 5.25
CA CYS A 407 7.89 -9.96 4.96
C CYS A 407 8.85 -11.07 5.40
N TRP A 408 9.71 -11.50 4.48
CA TRP A 408 10.59 -12.65 4.63
C TRP A 408 12.04 -12.21 4.44
N TRP A 409 12.88 -12.58 5.38
CA TRP A 409 14.30 -12.29 5.45
C TRP A 409 15.09 -13.60 5.48
#